data_AF-A0A1C5ZEY0-F1
#
_entry.id   AF-A0A1C5ZEY0-F1
#
_cell.length_a   1.000
_cell.length_b   1.000
_cell.length_c   1.000
_cell.angle_alpha   90.00
_cell.angle_beta   90.00
_cell.angle_gamma   90.00
#
_symmetry.space_group_name_H-M   'P 1'
#
loop_
_entity.id
_entity.type
_entity.pdbx_description
1 polymer ?
#
loop_
_entity_poly.entity_id
_entity_poly.type
_entity_poly.pdbx_seq_one_letter_code
_entity_poly.pdbx_strand_id
1 'polypeptide(L)'
;MSYITTYTRNHFNPVHPEAEKIDIQDIAHALSLTCRGNGHVSSFWSVGEHCICCAKEALGRGYSNRQALACLLHDASECYMSDVPRPLKQEMPRYREVEEQLLQVIYKKFLGSSLTDEEAQRLKEIDDDLLWYDLEVLLEEKQPGDAPKLHFELDYTVRPFVEVEQEYLEMFQKLSES
;
A
#
# COMPACT_ATOMS: atom_id res chain seq x y z
N MET A 1 9.48 -15.21 20.13
CA MET A 1 8.18 -14.51 20.20
C MET A 1 7.42 -14.81 18.93
N SER A 2 6.10 -15.02 19.02
CA SER A 2 5.22 -15.32 17.87
C SER A 2 4.33 -14.14 17.47
N TYR A 3 4.56 -12.95 18.04
CA TYR A 3 3.78 -11.74 17.79
C TYR A 3 4.67 -10.50 17.77
N ILE A 4 4.18 -9.45 17.14
CA ILE A 4 4.66 -8.06 17.26
C ILE A 4 3.67 -7.25 18.10
N THR A 5 4.13 -6.13 18.66
CA THR A 5 3.23 -5.15 19.31
C THR A 5 2.97 -4.00 18.35
N THR A 6 1.71 -3.72 18.05
CA THR A 6 1.32 -2.68 17.09
C THR A 6 1.26 -1.29 17.74
N TYR A 7 1.00 -0.25 16.94
CA TYR A 7 0.91 1.14 17.39
C TYR A 7 -0.21 1.33 18.43
N THR A 8 -1.37 0.73 18.17
CA THR A 8 -2.53 0.66 19.08
C THR A 8 -2.34 -0.30 20.26
N ARG A 9 -1.14 -0.89 20.41
CA ARG A 9 -0.72 -1.79 21.49
C ARG A 9 -1.38 -3.18 21.46
N ASN A 10 -1.80 -3.62 20.29
CA ASN A 10 -2.27 -4.99 20.09
C ASN A 10 -1.08 -5.96 19.89
N HIS A 11 -1.24 -7.20 20.34
CA HIS A 11 -0.32 -8.29 19.98
C HIS A 11 -0.81 -8.99 18.71
N PHE A 12 -0.08 -8.80 17.62
CA PHE A 12 -0.42 -9.30 16.29
C PHE A 12 0.53 -10.39 15.82
N ASN A 13 -0.01 -11.49 15.27
CA ASN A 13 0.79 -12.56 14.66
C ASN A 13 0.65 -12.49 13.13
N PRO A 14 1.67 -12.01 12.39
CA PRO A 14 1.60 -11.91 10.93
C PRO A 14 1.43 -13.26 10.22
N VAL A 15 1.90 -14.36 10.83
CA VAL A 15 1.84 -15.71 10.24
C VAL A 15 0.46 -16.36 10.42
N HIS A 16 -0.28 -15.95 11.45
CA HIS A 16 -1.62 -16.43 11.76
C HIS A 16 -2.52 -15.23 12.12
N PRO A 17 -2.90 -14.41 11.12
CA PRO A 17 -3.60 -13.18 11.37
C PRO A 17 -5.05 -13.42 11.83
N GLU A 18 -5.44 -12.72 12.89
CA GLU A 18 -6.80 -12.66 13.39
C GLU A 18 -7.44 -11.37 12.86
N ALA A 19 -8.56 -11.49 12.13
CA ALA A 19 -9.17 -10.35 11.45
C ALA A 19 -9.57 -9.23 12.43
N GLU A 20 -10.00 -9.60 13.64
CA GLU A 20 -10.42 -8.68 14.70
C GLU A 20 -9.27 -7.79 15.20
N LYS A 21 -8.02 -8.24 15.05
CA LYS A 21 -6.82 -7.51 15.49
C LYS A 21 -6.20 -6.60 14.43
N ILE A 22 -6.72 -6.66 13.20
CA ILE A 22 -6.30 -5.74 12.14
C ILE A 22 -6.99 -4.39 12.41
N ASP A 23 -6.20 -3.35 12.63
CA ASP A 23 -6.69 -1.98 12.84
C ASP A 23 -6.18 -1.06 11.73
N ILE A 24 -7.06 -0.22 11.19
CA ILE A 24 -6.69 0.76 10.18
C ILE A 24 -5.74 1.83 10.72
N GLN A 25 -5.82 2.14 12.03
CA GLN A 25 -4.89 3.06 12.67
C GLN A 25 -3.47 2.50 12.71
N ASP A 26 -3.32 1.19 12.94
CA ASP A 26 -2.01 0.54 12.87
C ASP A 26 -1.43 0.61 11.46
N ILE A 27 -2.26 0.33 10.45
CA ILE A 27 -1.86 0.37 9.03
C ILE A 27 -1.44 1.78 8.63
N ALA A 28 -2.31 2.78 8.80
CA ALA A 28 -2.02 4.15 8.42
C ALA A 28 -0.74 4.68 9.11
N HIS A 29 -0.61 4.43 10.41
CA HIS A 29 0.55 4.85 11.17
C HIS A 29 1.84 4.20 10.66
N ALA A 30 1.88 2.86 10.58
CA ALA A 30 3.08 2.15 10.15
C ALA A 30 3.46 2.50 8.71
N LEU A 31 2.50 2.51 7.77
CA LEU A 31 2.76 2.82 6.37
C LEU A 31 3.24 4.26 6.16
N SER A 32 2.83 5.22 7.00
CA SER A 32 3.35 6.59 6.94
C SER A 32 4.84 6.69 7.30
N LEU A 33 5.36 5.72 8.06
CA LEU A 33 6.75 5.65 8.54
C LEU A 33 7.63 4.71 7.70
N THR A 34 7.03 3.74 6.99
CA THR A 34 7.77 2.79 6.16
C THR A 34 8.22 3.45 4.87
N CYS A 35 9.52 3.62 4.70
CA CYS A 35 10.11 4.16 3.47
C CYS A 35 10.12 3.10 2.36
N ARG A 36 9.71 3.49 1.15
CA ARG A 36 9.79 2.64 -0.05
C ARG A 36 11.22 2.46 -0.52
N GLY A 37 11.42 1.40 -1.32
CA GLY A 37 12.71 1.13 -1.97
C GLY A 37 13.83 0.84 -0.96
N ASN A 38 13.46 0.37 0.23
CA ASN A 38 14.39 0.13 1.34
C ASN A 38 15.28 1.36 1.66
N GLY A 39 14.73 2.58 1.48
CA GLY A 39 15.41 3.84 1.79
C GLY A 39 16.49 4.28 0.80
N HIS A 40 16.59 3.66 -0.38
CA HIS A 40 17.53 4.06 -1.43
C HIS A 40 17.05 5.20 -2.33
N VAL A 41 15.84 5.70 -2.08
CA VAL A 41 15.23 6.85 -2.77
C VAL A 41 15.92 8.17 -2.42
N SER A 42 15.99 9.09 -3.39
CA SER A 42 16.65 10.40 -3.26
C SER A 42 16.01 11.33 -2.22
N SER A 43 14.73 11.10 -1.91
CA SER A 43 13.98 11.77 -0.84
C SER A 43 13.00 10.79 -0.21
N PHE A 44 12.62 11.01 1.05
CA PHE A 44 11.74 10.08 1.77
C PHE A 44 10.38 9.98 1.08
N TRP A 45 10.00 8.76 0.73
CA TRP A 45 8.71 8.42 0.12
C TRP A 45 8.14 7.23 0.87
N SER A 46 6.99 7.40 1.51
CA SER A 46 6.41 6.34 2.34
C SER A 46 5.53 5.40 1.53
N VAL A 47 5.36 4.17 2.04
CA VAL A 47 4.38 3.22 1.49
C VAL A 47 2.96 3.80 1.59
N GLY A 48 2.67 4.54 2.66
CA GLY A 48 1.39 5.22 2.85
C GLY A 48 1.09 6.24 1.76
N GLU A 49 2.08 7.06 1.38
CA GLU A 49 1.95 8.06 0.32
C GLU A 49 1.71 7.41 -1.04
N HIS A 50 2.43 6.33 -1.33
CA HIS A 50 2.22 5.50 -2.53
C HIS A 50 0.80 4.95 -2.61
N CYS A 51 0.31 4.35 -1.53
CA CYS A 51 -1.06 3.83 -1.45
C CYS A 51 -2.13 4.92 -1.66
N ILE A 52 -1.94 6.11 -1.10
CA ILE A 52 -2.80 7.28 -1.33
C ILE A 52 -2.79 7.66 -2.81
N CYS A 53 -1.61 7.70 -3.45
CA CYS A 53 -1.46 7.99 -4.87
C CYS A 53 -2.17 6.93 -5.73
N CYS A 54 -2.04 5.64 -5.42
CA CYS A 54 -2.77 4.56 -6.11
C CYS A 54 -4.29 4.77 -6.02
N ALA A 55 -4.80 5.14 -4.85
CA ALA A 55 -6.22 5.38 -4.66
C ALA A 55 -6.70 6.65 -5.40
N LYS A 56 -5.92 7.74 -5.40
CA LYS A 56 -6.19 8.96 -6.20
C LYS A 56 -6.25 8.63 -7.68
N GLU A 57 -5.31 7.83 -8.18
CA GLU A 57 -5.28 7.40 -9.58
C GLU A 57 -6.51 6.55 -9.94
N ALA A 58 -6.89 5.60 -9.09
CA ALA A 58 -8.09 4.79 -9.30
C ALA A 58 -9.36 5.67 -9.43
N LEU A 59 -9.50 6.68 -8.56
CA LEU A 59 -10.60 7.64 -8.64
C LEU A 59 -10.50 8.52 -9.89
N GLY A 60 -9.31 8.96 -10.27
CA GLY A 60 -9.07 9.76 -11.46
C GLY A 60 -9.37 9.01 -12.77
N ARG A 61 -9.16 7.69 -12.80
CA ARG A 61 -9.61 6.79 -13.88
C ARG A 61 -11.13 6.55 -13.90
N GLY A 62 -11.85 7.03 -12.89
CA GLY A 62 -13.30 6.85 -12.75
C GLY A 62 -13.70 5.45 -12.27
N TYR A 63 -12.80 4.72 -11.59
CA TYR A 63 -13.15 3.44 -10.98
C TYR A 63 -13.99 3.62 -9.71
N SER A 64 -14.59 2.52 -9.24
CA SER A 64 -15.45 2.52 -8.07
C SER A 64 -14.69 2.82 -6.78
N ASN A 65 -15.40 3.29 -5.75
CA ASN A 65 -14.80 3.49 -4.41
C ASN A 65 -14.21 2.20 -3.85
N ARG A 66 -14.82 1.05 -4.17
CA ARG A 66 -14.27 -0.28 -3.87
C ARG A 66 -12.90 -0.51 -4.52
N GLN A 67 -12.75 -0.20 -5.80
CA GLN A 67 -11.45 -0.32 -6.49
C GLN A 67 -10.41 0.64 -5.88
N ALA A 68 -10.80 1.88 -5.59
CA ALA A 68 -9.91 2.84 -4.94
C ALA A 68 -9.49 2.40 -3.53
N LEU A 69 -10.41 1.79 -2.77
CA LEU A 69 -10.13 1.23 -1.45
C LEU A 69 -9.20 0.02 -1.55
N ALA A 70 -9.35 -0.82 -2.58
CA ALA A 70 -8.40 -1.90 -2.87
C ALA A 70 -7.00 -1.34 -3.15
N CYS A 71 -6.89 -0.28 -3.95
CA CYS A 71 -5.63 0.43 -4.19
C CYS A 71 -5.04 1.06 -2.92
N LEU A 72 -5.86 1.62 -2.02
CA LEU A 72 -5.37 2.16 -0.74
C LEU A 72 -4.80 1.07 0.17
N LEU A 73 -5.38 -0.14 0.14
CA LEU A 73 -5.06 -1.25 1.04
C LEU A 73 -4.03 -2.24 0.47
N HIS A 74 -3.53 -2.04 -0.75
CA HIS A 74 -2.78 -3.08 -1.45
C HIS A 74 -1.47 -3.49 -0.77
N ASP A 75 -0.79 -2.54 -0.13
CA ASP A 75 0.43 -2.78 0.66
C ASP A 75 0.15 -2.81 2.18
N ALA A 76 -1.11 -2.93 2.61
CA ALA A 76 -1.47 -2.90 4.04
C ALA A 76 -0.82 -4.03 4.86
N SER A 77 -0.45 -5.14 4.24
CA SER A 77 0.31 -6.22 4.90
C SER A 77 1.70 -5.76 5.35
N GLU A 78 2.30 -4.76 4.70
CA GLU A 78 3.64 -4.25 5.02
C GLU A 78 3.70 -3.56 6.39
N CYS A 79 2.56 -3.08 6.90
CA CYS A 79 2.42 -2.65 8.30
C CYS A 79 2.91 -3.71 9.29
N TYR A 80 2.71 -4.99 8.96
CA TYR A 80 3.01 -6.11 9.85
C TYR A 80 4.26 -6.91 9.41
N MET A 81 4.73 -6.69 8.18
CA MET A 81 5.77 -7.52 7.55
C MET A 81 6.97 -6.75 6.98
N SER A 82 6.91 -5.41 6.95
CA SER A 82 7.85 -4.49 6.27
C SER A 82 7.71 -4.45 4.74
N ASP A 83 8.14 -3.34 4.12
CA ASP A 83 8.43 -3.29 2.68
C ASP A 83 9.68 -4.14 2.40
N VAL A 84 9.59 -5.05 1.42
CA VAL A 84 10.71 -5.90 1.00
C VAL A 84 10.91 -5.72 -0.50
N PRO A 85 12.10 -5.25 -0.94
CA PRO A 85 12.38 -5.06 -2.35
C PRO A 85 12.09 -6.29 -3.21
N ARG A 86 11.44 -6.05 -4.36
CA ARG A 86 10.95 -7.09 -5.26
C ARG A 86 11.97 -8.19 -5.61
N PRO A 87 13.26 -7.91 -5.90
CA PRO A 87 14.23 -8.97 -6.19
C PRO A 87 14.46 -9.93 -5.02
N LEU A 88 14.54 -9.41 -3.79
CA LEU A 88 14.72 -10.25 -2.60
C LEU A 88 13.46 -11.05 -2.29
N LYS A 89 12.29 -10.43 -2.43
CA LYS A 89 10.97 -11.03 -2.18
C LYS A 89 10.73 -12.30 -3.04
N GLN A 90 11.28 -12.35 -4.26
CA GLN A 90 11.19 -13.52 -5.14
C GLN A 90 11.88 -14.76 -4.55
N GLU A 91 12.97 -14.57 -3.82
CA GLU A 91 13.73 -15.62 -3.14
C GLU A 91 13.11 -16.07 -1.81
N MET A 92 11.98 -15.46 -1.39
CA MET A 92 11.33 -15.70 -0.10
C MET A 92 9.93 -16.32 -0.26
N PRO A 93 9.81 -17.60 -0.65
CA PRO A 93 8.51 -18.23 -0.92
C PRO A 93 7.57 -18.23 0.29
N ARG A 94 8.10 -18.48 1.49
CA ARG A 94 7.29 -18.44 2.72
C ARG A 94 6.80 -17.03 3.07
N TYR A 95 7.60 -16.00 2.78
CA TYR A 95 7.20 -14.61 3.01
C TYR A 95 6.00 -14.26 2.12
N ARG A 96 6.11 -14.56 0.82
CA ARG A 96 5.03 -14.32 -0.15
C ARG A 96 3.74 -15.04 0.21
N GLU A 97 3.83 -16.30 0.63
CA GLU A 97 2.65 -17.06 1.08
C GLU A 97 1.96 -16.40 2.29
N VAL A 98 2.73 -15.99 3.29
CA VAL A 98 2.20 -15.35 4.51
C VAL A 98 1.61 -13.97 4.18
N GLU A 99 2.29 -13.19 3.36
CA GLU A 99 1.84 -11.87 2.95
C GLU A 99 0.55 -11.94 2.13
N GLU A 100 0.46 -12.87 1.17
CA GLU A 100 -0.75 -13.08 0.40
C GLU A 100 -1.91 -13.49 1.32
N GLN A 101 -1.69 -14.44 2.25
CA GLN A 101 -2.70 -14.83 3.24
C GLN A 101 -3.18 -13.64 4.09
N LEU A 102 -2.24 -12.82 4.58
CA LEU A 102 -2.56 -11.64 5.37
C LEU A 102 -3.36 -10.62 4.57
N LEU A 103 -2.93 -10.31 3.34
CA LEU A 103 -3.61 -9.34 2.48
C LEU A 103 -5.03 -9.81 2.14
N GLN A 104 -5.24 -11.12 1.93
CA GLN A 104 -6.59 -11.67 1.75
C GLN A 104 -7.48 -11.49 2.99
N VAL A 105 -6.93 -11.59 4.20
CA VAL A 105 -7.69 -11.32 5.45
C VAL A 105 -8.02 -9.83 5.56
N ILE A 106 -7.08 -8.94 5.22
CA ILE A 106 -7.28 -7.49 5.17
C ILE A 106 -8.40 -7.13 4.18
N TYR A 107 -8.35 -7.65 2.95
CA TYR A 107 -9.39 -7.42 1.95
C TYR A 107 -10.75 -7.97 2.38
N LYS A 108 -10.82 -9.18 2.93
CA LYS A 108 -12.09 -9.70 3.46
C LYS A 108 -12.67 -8.82 4.57
N LYS A 109 -11.82 -8.28 5.45
CA LYS A 109 -12.26 -7.40 6.54
C LYS A 109 -12.79 -6.06 6.02
N PHE A 110 -12.07 -5.40 5.13
CA PHE A 110 -12.37 -4.02 4.73
C PHE A 110 -13.15 -3.89 3.42
N LEU A 111 -13.04 -4.85 2.51
CA LEU A 111 -13.79 -4.91 1.26
C LEU A 111 -14.95 -5.92 1.31
N GLY A 112 -15.05 -6.75 2.35
CA GLY A 112 -16.06 -7.81 2.44
C GLY A 112 -15.78 -9.04 1.57
N SER A 113 -14.78 -9.00 0.68
CA SER A 113 -14.35 -10.13 -0.14
C SER A 113 -12.92 -9.95 -0.65
N SER A 114 -12.35 -11.02 -1.20
CA SER A 114 -11.17 -10.94 -2.05
C SER A 114 -11.46 -10.12 -3.33
N LEU A 115 -10.41 -9.66 -3.99
CA LEU A 115 -10.52 -9.01 -5.29
C LEU A 115 -10.93 -10.01 -6.38
N THR A 116 -11.72 -9.54 -7.34
CA THR A 116 -11.89 -10.22 -8.63
C THR A 116 -10.63 -10.09 -9.49
N ASP A 117 -10.49 -10.94 -10.50
CA ASP A 117 -9.36 -10.87 -11.44
C ASP A 117 -9.27 -9.51 -12.14
N GLU A 118 -10.42 -8.90 -12.46
CA GLU A 118 -10.47 -7.57 -13.07
C GLU A 118 -10.01 -6.48 -12.10
N GLU A 119 -10.41 -6.56 -10.82
CA GLU A 119 -9.97 -5.60 -9.79
C GLU A 119 -8.46 -5.72 -9.51
N ALA A 120 -7.95 -6.95 -9.46
CA ALA A 120 -6.54 -7.24 -9.27
C ALA A 120 -5.69 -6.74 -10.44
N GLN A 121 -6.18 -6.92 -11.68
CA GLN A 121 -5.50 -6.42 -12.88
C GLN A 121 -5.42 -4.89 -12.90
N ARG A 122 -6.53 -4.19 -12.61
CA ARG A 122 -6.55 -2.72 -12.54
C ARG A 122 -5.66 -2.17 -11.44
N LEU A 123 -5.66 -2.81 -10.26
CA LEU A 123 -4.78 -2.45 -9.16
C LEU A 123 -3.32 -2.59 -9.59
N LYS A 124 -2.97 -3.71 -10.21
CA LYS A 124 -1.62 -3.98 -10.69
C LYS A 124 -1.15 -2.93 -11.70
N GLU A 125 -2.02 -2.55 -12.64
CA GLU A 125 -1.71 -1.51 -13.63
C GLU A 125 -1.43 -0.17 -12.94
N ILE A 126 -2.24 0.23 -11.96
CA ILE A 126 -2.03 1.48 -11.22
C ILE A 126 -0.72 1.46 -10.41
N ASP A 127 -0.45 0.35 -9.73
CA ASP A 127 0.78 0.18 -8.94
C ASP A 127 2.03 0.20 -9.83
N ASP A 128 2.02 -0.52 -10.97
CA ASP A 128 3.12 -0.51 -11.93
C ASP A 128 3.30 0.89 -12.59
N ASP A 129 2.21 1.61 -12.85
CA ASP A 129 2.25 2.96 -13.41
C ASP A 129 2.89 3.97 -12.45
N LEU A 130 2.60 3.88 -11.15
CA LEU A 130 3.25 4.73 -10.13
C LEU A 130 4.70 4.29 -9.86
N LEU A 131 4.97 2.98 -9.87
CA LEU A 131 6.34 2.47 -9.76
C LEU A 131 7.23 3.00 -10.89
N TRP A 132 6.71 3.17 -12.11
CA TRP A 132 7.45 3.79 -13.21
C TRP A 132 7.99 5.17 -12.81
N TYR A 133 7.16 6.01 -12.19
CA TYR A 133 7.56 7.34 -11.72
C TYR A 133 8.50 7.27 -10.52
N ASP A 134 8.26 6.34 -9.58
CA ASP A 134 9.14 6.16 -8.41
C ASP A 134 10.57 5.87 -8.87
N LEU A 135 10.75 4.97 -9.85
CA LEU A 135 12.07 4.63 -10.39
C LEU A 135 12.70 5.79 -11.16
N GLU A 136 11.94 6.47 -12.02
CA GLU A 136 12.44 7.59 -12.83
C GLU A 136 12.84 8.79 -11.98
N VAL A 137 12.02 9.16 -10.98
CA VAL A 137 12.18 10.41 -10.21
C VAL A 137 12.98 10.21 -8.94
N LEU A 138 12.71 9.15 -8.16
CA LEU A 138 13.37 8.95 -6.87
C LEU A 138 14.69 8.20 -6.97
N LEU A 139 14.88 7.38 -8.01
CA LEU A 139 16.11 6.61 -8.21
C LEU A 139 16.93 7.07 -9.43
N GLU A 140 16.43 8.04 -10.19
CA GLU A 140 17.05 8.52 -11.44
C GLU A 140 17.30 7.39 -12.45
N GLU A 141 16.50 6.32 -12.38
CA GLU A 141 16.58 5.16 -13.27
C GLU A 141 15.67 5.36 -14.46
N LYS A 142 16.26 5.59 -15.64
CA LYS A 142 15.50 5.76 -16.88
C LYS A 142 14.64 4.55 -17.20
N GLN A 143 13.33 4.75 -17.21
CA GLN A 143 12.39 3.70 -17.53
C GLN A 143 12.17 3.58 -19.05
N PRO A 144 11.98 2.35 -19.56
CA PRO A 144 11.66 2.15 -20.95
C PRO A 144 10.22 2.58 -21.26
N GLY A 145 9.98 3.04 -22.50
CA GLY A 145 8.65 3.39 -22.98
C GLY A 145 8.23 4.82 -22.66
N ASP A 146 6.96 5.11 -22.94
CA ASP A 146 6.36 6.42 -22.65
C ASP A 146 5.90 6.48 -21.18
N ALA A 147 5.98 7.66 -20.59
CA ALA A 147 5.49 7.90 -19.23
C ALA A 147 3.98 7.59 -19.13
N PRO A 148 3.53 6.79 -18.15
CA PRO A 148 2.11 6.49 -17.95
C PRO A 148 1.32 7.77 -17.71
N LYS A 149 0.11 7.87 -18.29
CA LYS A 149 -0.75 9.04 -18.09
C LYS A 149 -1.48 8.94 -16.76
N LEU A 150 -1.05 9.73 -15.78
CA LEU A 150 -1.74 9.90 -14.49
C LEU A 150 -2.93 10.87 -14.61
N HIS A 151 -3.92 10.68 -13.73
CA HIS A 151 -5.15 11.46 -13.64
C HIS A 151 -5.17 12.36 -12.41
N PHE A 152 -4.02 12.55 -11.76
CA PHE A 152 -3.77 13.48 -10.68
C PHE A 152 -2.34 14.05 -10.81
N GLU A 153 -2.04 15.08 -10.02
CA GLU A 153 -0.69 15.65 -9.94
C GLU A 153 0.13 14.87 -8.92
N LEU A 154 1.20 14.21 -9.38
CA LEU A 154 2.14 13.49 -8.54
C LEU A 154 3.22 14.45 -8.03
N ASP A 155 3.33 14.57 -6.70
CA ASP A 155 4.29 15.44 -6.02
C ASP A 155 5.13 14.63 -5.04
N TYR A 156 6.44 14.61 -5.26
CA TYR A 156 7.42 13.91 -4.42
C TYR A 156 7.97 14.78 -3.26
N THR A 157 7.37 15.94 -2.99
CA THR A 157 7.73 16.77 -1.84
C THR A 157 7.52 15.97 -0.55
N VAL A 158 8.57 15.89 0.28
CA VAL A 158 8.50 15.16 1.55
C VAL A 158 7.42 15.78 2.45
N ARG A 159 6.46 14.95 2.83
CA ARG A 159 5.37 15.31 3.74
C ARG A 159 5.66 14.85 5.17
N PRO A 160 5.19 15.59 6.20
CA PRO A 160 5.19 15.09 7.57
C PRO A 160 4.41 13.78 7.68
N PHE A 161 4.95 12.80 8.41
CA PHE A 161 4.33 11.47 8.53
C PHE A 161 2.87 11.54 9.05
N VAL A 162 2.61 12.48 9.97
CA VAL A 162 1.27 12.71 10.51
C VAL A 162 0.26 13.16 9.44
N GLU A 163 0.68 13.89 8.42
CA GLU A 163 -0.20 14.33 7.33
C GLU A 163 -0.53 13.16 6.41
N VAL A 164 0.45 12.29 6.13
CA VAL A 164 0.24 11.06 5.35
C VAL A 164 -0.70 10.10 6.10
N GLU A 165 -0.45 9.88 7.38
CA GLU A 165 -1.31 9.07 8.26
C GLU A 165 -2.75 9.60 8.27
N GLN A 166 -2.92 10.91 8.45
CA GLN A 166 -4.24 11.54 8.48
C GLN A 166 -4.97 11.40 7.14
N GLU A 167 -4.31 11.71 6.02
CA GLU A 167 -4.94 11.58 4.70
C GLU A 167 -5.30 10.13 4.38
N TYR A 168 -4.46 9.17 4.75
CA TYR A 168 -4.74 7.75 4.58
C TYR A 168 -6.04 7.36 5.32
N LEU A 169 -6.19 7.78 6.58
CA LEU A 169 -7.38 7.52 7.39
C LEU A 169 -8.64 8.21 6.85
N GLU A 170 -8.53 9.48 6.45
CA GLU A 170 -9.64 10.23 5.86
C GLU A 170 -10.11 9.60 4.54
N MET A 171 -9.18 9.17 3.70
CA MET A 171 -9.47 8.49 2.45
C MET A 171 -10.10 7.12 2.70
N PHE A 172 -9.57 6.34 3.65
CA PHE A 172 -10.16 5.06 4.05
C PHE A 172 -11.61 5.23 4.49
N GLN A 173 -11.88 6.21 5.37
CA GLN A 173 -13.23 6.47 5.86
C GLN A 173 -14.17 6.82 4.70
N LYS A 174 -13.77 7.78 3.85
CA LYS A 174 -14.57 8.23 2.71
C LYS A 174 -14.91 7.08 1.74
N LEU A 175 -13.94 6.21 1.46
CA LEU A 175 -14.10 5.10 0.53
C LEU A 175 -14.90 3.93 1.12
N SER A 176 -14.88 3.75 2.44
CA SER A 176 -15.58 2.67 3.15
C SER A 176 -17.06 2.97 3.44
N GLU A 177 -17.46 4.25 3.46
CA GLU A 177 -18.84 4.68 3.73
C GLU A 177 -19.77 4.63 2.49
N SER A 178 -19.26 4.21 1.33
CA SER A 178 -19.93 4.24 0.02
C SER A 178 -20.42 2.89 -0.45
#